data_AF-A0A328BKI0-F1
#
_entry.id   AF-A0A328BKI0-F1
#
_cell.length_a   1.000
_cell.length_b   1.000
_cell.length_c   1.000
_cell.angle_alpha   90.00
_cell.angle_beta   90.00
_cell.angle_gamma   90.00
#
_symmetry.space_group_name_H-M   'P 1'
#
loop_
_entity.id
_entity.type
_entity.pdbx_description
1 polymer ?
#
loop_
_entity_poly.entity_id
_entity_poly.type
_entity_poly.pdbx_seq_one_letter_code
_entity_poly.pdbx_strand_id
1 'polypeptide(L)'
;MNLLSFLEQLATADAAAHPTARRGALGQLAHTAAAALPAAVLGALLAQPATAQILGTGLDGLQLTLRVEWLQDEFYARVPASLVPAAMQADFTLIRAQQRQHIALLESYIRTSGGVLAARPSYDFTGGRGGTSQIFPDVFTNLDTLLLVAQVLEDLSVRTYAYALPLVASNNDQIDSLSRMFAVEGRHAAHLRQLRRQRGATVKHWISGAETALPTTTANVYAGEDRVLQQVAGLASRDVSTLLPTIGGITAAEIRAAATEAFDEPLTYDAATAIIQVFAY
;
A
#
# COMPACT_ATOMS: atom_id res chain seq x y z
N MET A 1 1.83 19.63 -7.88
CA MET A 1 3.07 18.90 -7.53
C MET A 1 3.02 17.62 -8.34
N ASN A 2 4.07 17.28 -9.11
CA ASN A 2 4.07 16.05 -9.92
C ASN A 2 4.75 14.90 -9.16
N LEU A 3 4.49 13.65 -9.55
CA LEU A 3 5.04 12.49 -8.84
C LEU A 3 6.56 12.56 -8.69
N LEU A 4 7.29 12.95 -9.75
CA LEU A 4 8.76 13.07 -9.71
C LEU A 4 9.24 14.06 -8.63
N SER A 5 8.59 15.22 -8.50
CA SER A 5 8.90 16.21 -7.46
C SER A 5 8.54 15.71 -6.05
N PHE A 6 7.50 14.88 -5.90
CA PHE A 6 7.15 14.24 -4.63
C PHE A 6 8.16 13.14 -4.28
N LEU A 7 8.59 12.34 -5.25
CA LEU A 7 9.65 11.34 -5.10
C LEU A 7 10.97 12.01 -4.68
N GLU A 8 11.32 13.14 -5.29
CA GLU A 8 12.46 13.96 -4.86
C GLU A 8 12.29 14.50 -3.44
N GLN A 9 11.09 14.93 -3.04
CA GLN A 9 10.83 15.38 -1.67
C GLN A 9 10.92 14.25 -0.64
N LEU A 10 10.44 13.05 -0.96
CA LEU A 10 10.62 11.87 -0.10
C LEU A 10 12.10 11.48 0.00
N ALA A 11 12.83 11.47 -1.11
CA ALA A 11 14.26 11.16 -1.14
C ALA A 11 15.12 12.23 -0.43
N THR A 12 14.73 13.50 -0.51
CA THR A 12 15.46 14.61 0.14
C THR A 12 15.11 14.79 1.61
N ALA A 13 13.91 14.41 2.05
CA ALA A 13 13.56 14.32 3.47
C ALA A 13 14.49 13.34 4.21
N ASP A 14 15.00 12.33 3.51
CA ASP A 14 16.00 11.37 4.00
C ASP A 14 17.43 11.95 4.06
N ALA A 15 17.71 13.04 3.34
CA ALA A 15 19.07 13.52 3.06
C ALA A 15 19.47 14.87 3.71
N ALA A 16 18.57 15.56 4.43
CA ALA A 16 18.86 16.92 4.90
C ALA A 16 19.67 16.99 6.21
N ALA A 17 20.99 17.17 6.09
CA ALA A 17 21.93 17.34 7.19
C ALA A 17 22.18 18.82 7.55
N HIS A 18 21.43 19.39 8.51
CA HIS A 18 21.94 20.49 9.35
C HIS A 18 21.24 20.54 10.72
N PRO A 19 21.95 20.53 11.87
CA PRO A 19 21.32 20.31 13.17
C PRO A 19 21.07 21.63 13.92
N THR A 20 19.83 21.82 14.39
CA THR A 20 19.52 22.60 15.60
C THR A 20 19.46 21.65 16.80
N ALA A 21 19.52 22.13 18.04
CA ALA A 21 19.53 21.29 19.25
C ALA A 21 18.37 20.26 19.33
N ARG A 22 17.20 20.59 18.78
CA ARG A 22 16.06 19.67 18.63
C ARG A 22 16.29 18.57 17.57
N ARG A 23 17.04 18.88 16.51
CA ARG A 23 17.54 17.93 15.50
C ARG A 23 18.76 17.15 15.97
N GLY A 24 19.49 17.57 17.00
CA GLY A 24 20.54 16.76 17.63
C GLY A 24 19.97 15.54 18.35
N ALA A 25 18.84 15.71 19.04
CA ALA A 25 18.11 14.61 19.68
C ALA A 25 17.45 13.67 18.64
N LEU A 26 16.83 14.24 17.59
CA LEU A 26 16.32 13.44 16.46
C LEU A 26 17.44 12.81 15.63
N GLY A 27 18.62 13.45 15.56
CA GLY A 27 19.80 12.97 14.86
C GLY A 27 20.47 11.79 15.56
N GLN A 28 20.48 11.76 16.90
CA GLN A 28 20.91 10.58 17.64
C GLN A 28 19.93 9.40 17.49
N LEU A 29 18.62 9.66 17.49
CA LEU A 29 17.60 8.65 17.16
C LEU A 29 17.72 8.15 15.71
N ALA A 30 18.01 9.04 14.76
CA ALA A 30 18.23 8.72 13.35
C ALA A 30 19.55 7.99 13.10
N HIS A 31 20.62 8.26 13.87
CA HIS A 31 21.88 7.53 13.76
C HIS A 31 21.77 6.11 14.35
N THR A 32 20.96 5.92 15.39
CA THR A 32 20.61 4.57 15.88
C THR A 32 19.64 3.84 14.94
N ALA A 33 18.74 4.56 14.27
CA ALA A 33 17.87 3.99 13.25
C ALA A 33 18.65 3.63 11.98
N ALA A 34 19.55 4.47 11.47
CA ALA A 34 20.32 4.27 10.24
C ALA A 34 21.28 3.07 10.28
N ALA A 35 21.89 2.81 11.44
CA ALA A 35 22.68 1.59 11.63
C ALA A 35 21.80 0.33 11.73
N ALA A 36 20.52 0.49 12.07
CA ALA A 36 19.53 -0.57 12.08
C ALA A 36 18.70 -0.65 10.80
N LEU A 37 18.69 0.36 9.92
CA LEU A 37 17.81 0.42 8.74
C LEU A 37 17.95 -0.81 7.84
N PRO A 38 19.14 -1.34 7.52
CA PRO A 38 19.22 -2.56 6.72
C PRO A 38 18.60 -3.77 7.43
N ALA A 39 18.74 -3.88 8.75
CA ALA A 39 18.23 -5.01 9.54
C ALA A 39 16.78 -4.81 10.04
N ALA A 40 16.30 -3.58 10.13
CA ALA A 40 14.96 -3.19 10.56
C ALA A 40 14.02 -3.04 9.36
N VAL A 41 14.51 -2.61 8.20
CA VAL A 41 13.78 -2.71 6.92
C VAL A 41 13.72 -4.17 6.50
N LEU A 42 14.83 -4.93 6.53
CA LEU A 42 14.79 -6.38 6.30
C LEU A 42 14.01 -7.10 7.42
N GLY A 43 14.11 -6.64 8.66
CA GLY A 43 13.37 -7.17 9.81
C GLY A 43 11.88 -6.82 9.79
N ALA A 44 11.47 -5.72 9.16
CA ALA A 44 10.08 -5.34 8.92
C ALA A 44 9.53 -6.05 7.67
N LEU A 45 10.34 -6.24 6.64
CA LEU A 45 10.03 -7.12 5.49
C LEU A 45 9.87 -8.59 5.92
N LEU A 46 10.53 -8.99 7.01
CA LEU A 46 10.41 -10.31 7.66
C LEU A 46 9.49 -10.30 8.89
N ALA A 47 9.03 -9.12 9.34
CA ALA A 47 8.08 -9.00 10.43
C ALA A 47 6.72 -9.33 9.86
N GLN A 48 6.21 -10.49 10.23
CA GLN A 48 4.82 -10.86 9.94
C GLN A 48 3.93 -10.18 10.99
N PRO A 49 2.73 -9.69 10.69
CA PRO A 49 1.74 -9.54 11.75
C PRO A 49 1.57 -10.86 12.48
N ALA A 50 1.45 -10.78 13.80
CA ALA A 50 1.03 -11.93 14.57
C ALA A 50 -0.39 -12.30 14.14
N THR A 51 -0.49 -13.40 13.37
CA THR A 51 -1.69 -14.12 12.90
C THR A 51 -2.59 -13.40 11.88
N ALA A 52 -2.04 -13.05 10.71
CA ALA A 52 -2.67 -13.57 9.50
C ALA A 52 -1.95 -14.89 9.22
N GLN A 53 -2.65 -16.02 9.23
CA GLN A 53 -2.03 -17.27 8.84
C GLN A 53 -1.77 -17.14 7.34
N ILE A 54 -0.54 -16.75 6.96
CA ILE A 54 -0.12 -16.68 5.56
C ILE A 54 -0.02 -18.13 5.08
N LEU A 55 -1.16 -18.63 4.63
CA LEU A 55 -1.35 -19.93 4.03
C LEU A 55 -1.35 -19.70 2.52
N GLY A 56 -0.54 -20.48 1.80
CA GLY A 56 -0.41 -20.37 0.35
C GLY A 56 0.97 -20.76 -0.13
N THR A 57 1.12 -20.79 -1.45
CA THR A 57 2.37 -21.00 -2.17
C THR A 57 2.86 -19.69 -2.79
N GLY A 58 4.13 -19.64 -3.22
CA GLY A 58 4.62 -18.51 -4.02
C GLY A 58 3.77 -18.24 -5.27
N LEU A 59 3.22 -19.30 -5.89
CA LEU A 59 2.31 -19.15 -7.02
C LEU A 59 0.98 -18.47 -6.61
N ASP A 60 0.41 -18.83 -5.47
CA ASP A 60 -0.82 -18.20 -4.95
C ASP A 60 -0.60 -16.70 -4.69
N GLY A 61 0.55 -16.34 -4.11
CA GLY A 61 0.95 -14.95 -3.90
C GLY A 61 1.08 -14.18 -5.22
N LEU A 62 1.84 -14.71 -6.18
CA LEU A 62 2.02 -14.09 -7.50
C LEU A 62 0.71 -13.91 -8.26
N GLN A 63 -0.16 -14.93 -8.23
CA GLN A 63 -1.47 -14.87 -8.90
C GLN A 63 -2.42 -13.86 -8.24
N LEU A 64 -2.43 -13.76 -6.91
CA LEU A 64 -3.23 -12.77 -6.21
C LEU A 64 -2.76 -11.34 -6.54
N THR A 65 -1.45 -11.08 -6.47
CA THR A 65 -0.87 -9.79 -6.82
C THR A 65 -1.18 -9.42 -8.27
N LEU A 66 -1.05 -10.35 -9.22
CA LEU A 66 -1.38 -10.11 -10.63
C LEU A 66 -2.85 -9.70 -10.82
N ARG A 67 -3.78 -10.27 -10.05
CA ARG A 67 -5.21 -9.89 -10.13
C ARG A 67 -5.45 -8.46 -9.65
N VAL A 68 -4.71 -7.99 -8.65
CA VAL A 68 -4.77 -6.60 -8.17
C VAL A 68 -4.18 -5.64 -9.21
N GLU A 69 -3.03 -6.00 -9.79
CA GLU A 69 -2.39 -5.23 -10.85
C GLU A 69 -3.28 -5.10 -12.10
N TRP A 70 -3.97 -6.19 -12.49
CA TRP A 70 -4.97 -6.15 -13.56
C TRP A 70 -6.15 -5.23 -13.23
N LEU A 71 -6.62 -5.23 -11.98
CA LEU A 71 -7.69 -4.34 -11.53
C LEU A 71 -7.24 -2.87 -11.62
N GLN A 72 -6.03 -2.54 -11.17
CA GLN A 72 -5.50 -1.17 -11.22
C GLN A 72 -5.25 -0.69 -12.66
N ASP A 73 -4.64 -1.50 -13.54
CA ASP A 73 -4.44 -1.09 -14.94
C ASP A 73 -5.79 -0.83 -15.66
N GLU A 74 -6.83 -1.63 -15.40
CA GLU A 74 -8.18 -1.36 -15.94
C GLU A 74 -8.81 -0.10 -15.36
N PHE A 75 -8.61 0.16 -14.06
CA PHE A 75 -9.09 1.39 -13.43
C PHE A 75 -8.49 2.61 -14.11
N TYR A 76 -7.15 2.68 -14.16
CA TYR A 76 -6.45 3.80 -14.77
C TYR A 76 -6.70 3.91 -16.27
N ALA A 77 -7.00 2.80 -16.96
CA ALA A 77 -7.39 2.83 -18.37
C ALA A 77 -8.69 3.58 -18.64
N ARG A 78 -9.60 3.59 -17.66
CA ARG A 78 -10.94 4.16 -17.79
C ARG A 78 -11.05 5.59 -17.25
N VAL A 79 -9.99 6.11 -16.63
CA VAL A 79 -9.94 7.47 -16.12
C VAL A 79 -10.12 8.46 -17.27
N PRO A 80 -11.20 9.27 -17.28
CA PRO A 80 -11.42 10.24 -18.34
C PRO A 80 -10.40 11.37 -18.24
N ALA A 81 -9.69 11.66 -19.33
CA ALA A 81 -8.72 12.76 -19.37
C ALA A 81 -9.38 14.13 -19.08
N SER A 82 -10.67 14.28 -19.37
CA SER A 82 -11.46 15.48 -19.04
C SER A 82 -11.75 15.65 -17.55
N LEU A 83 -11.75 14.55 -16.78
CA LEU A 83 -11.99 14.58 -15.34
C LEU A 83 -10.73 14.98 -14.57
N VAL A 84 -9.54 14.62 -15.09
CA VAL A 84 -8.25 14.86 -14.44
C VAL A 84 -7.66 16.19 -14.91
N PRO A 85 -7.42 17.17 -14.00
CA PRO A 85 -6.79 18.43 -14.37
C PRO A 85 -5.41 18.21 -14.99
N ALA A 86 -5.03 19.06 -15.96
CA ALA A 86 -3.79 18.90 -16.74
C ALA A 86 -2.53 18.69 -15.86
N ALA A 87 -2.47 19.34 -14.70
CA ALA A 87 -1.35 19.22 -13.76
C ALA A 87 -1.20 17.83 -13.12
N MET A 88 -2.22 16.98 -13.18
CA MET A 88 -2.24 15.61 -12.61
C MET A 88 -2.15 14.52 -13.69
N GLN A 89 -2.36 14.84 -14.98
CA GLN A 89 -2.46 13.81 -16.03
C GLN A 89 -1.20 12.95 -16.16
N ALA A 90 -0.03 13.55 -15.98
CA ALA A 90 1.25 12.83 -16.02
C ALA A 90 1.36 11.80 -14.88
N ASP A 91 0.78 12.06 -13.71
CA ASP A 91 0.83 11.16 -12.57
C ASP A 91 0.02 9.88 -12.86
N PHE A 92 -1.21 10.03 -13.35
CA PHE A 92 -2.07 8.89 -13.72
C PHE A 92 -1.48 8.08 -14.88
N THR A 93 -0.84 8.74 -15.84
CA THR A 93 -0.15 8.08 -16.95
C THR A 93 1.03 7.25 -16.45
N LEU A 94 1.83 7.80 -15.53
CA LEU A 94 2.99 7.13 -14.97
C LEU A 94 2.58 5.94 -14.10
N ILE A 95 1.62 6.11 -13.20
CA ILE A 95 1.12 5.02 -12.35
C ILE A 95 0.64 3.86 -13.22
N ARG A 96 -0.19 4.11 -14.24
CA ARG A 96 -0.65 3.06 -15.14
C ARG A 96 0.50 2.38 -15.89
N ALA A 97 1.49 3.14 -16.35
CA ALA A 97 2.65 2.56 -17.02
C ALA A 97 3.43 1.61 -16.09
N GLN A 98 3.53 1.94 -14.80
CA GLN A 98 4.16 1.11 -13.79
C GLN A 98 3.32 -0.15 -13.51
N GLN A 99 1.98 -0.06 -13.43
CA GLN A 99 1.12 -1.25 -13.31
C GLN A 99 1.30 -2.21 -14.49
N ARG A 100 1.47 -1.71 -15.71
CA ARG A 100 1.76 -2.56 -16.88
C ARG A 100 3.14 -3.23 -16.82
N GLN A 101 4.13 -2.59 -16.21
CA GLN A 101 5.44 -3.19 -15.98
C GLN A 101 5.35 -4.29 -14.91
N HIS A 102 4.59 -4.05 -13.83
CA HIS A 102 4.32 -5.03 -12.79
C HIS A 102 3.62 -6.27 -13.35
N ILE A 103 2.54 -6.08 -14.12
CA ILE A 103 1.82 -7.16 -14.82
C ILE A 103 2.78 -8.01 -15.65
N ALA A 104 3.59 -7.39 -16.51
CA ALA A 104 4.50 -8.11 -17.39
C ALA A 104 5.51 -8.98 -16.62
N LEU A 105 6.02 -8.48 -15.50
CA LEU A 105 6.96 -9.21 -14.65
C LEU A 105 6.26 -10.37 -13.91
N LEU A 106 5.10 -10.13 -13.30
CA LEU A 106 4.33 -11.16 -12.60
C LEU A 106 3.89 -12.28 -13.53
N GLU A 107 3.39 -11.93 -14.72
CA GLU A 107 3.03 -12.93 -15.72
C GLU A 107 4.25 -13.75 -16.19
N SER A 108 5.43 -13.13 -16.29
CA SER A 108 6.67 -13.82 -16.58
C SER A 108 7.00 -14.84 -15.49
N TYR A 109 6.97 -14.45 -14.21
CA TYR A 109 7.23 -15.36 -13.10
C TYR A 109 6.23 -16.52 -13.03
N ILE A 110 4.94 -16.26 -13.25
CA ILE A 110 3.92 -17.32 -13.24
C ILE A 110 4.16 -18.31 -14.38
N ARG A 111 4.45 -17.83 -15.60
CA ARG A 111 4.72 -18.72 -16.75
C ARG A 111 6.01 -19.54 -16.53
N THR A 112 7.09 -18.93 -16.04
CA THR A 112 8.37 -19.62 -15.84
C THR A 112 8.31 -20.63 -14.69
N SER A 113 7.43 -20.42 -13.70
CA SER A 113 7.15 -21.41 -12.65
C SER A 113 6.23 -22.55 -13.11
N GLY A 114 5.83 -22.59 -14.38
CA GLY A 114 4.88 -23.57 -14.92
C GLY A 114 3.42 -23.32 -14.53
N GLY A 115 3.12 -22.16 -13.95
CA GLY A 115 1.78 -21.74 -13.60
C GLY A 115 0.97 -21.31 -14.84
N VAL A 116 -0.35 -21.34 -14.70
CA VAL A 116 -1.28 -20.90 -15.74
C VAL A 116 -1.83 -19.53 -15.37
N LEU A 117 -1.88 -18.62 -16.34
CA LEU A 117 -2.53 -17.33 -16.18
C LEU A 117 -4.03 -17.51 -16.31
N ALA A 118 -4.77 -17.04 -15.31
CA ALA A 118 -6.22 -16.97 -15.38
C ALA A 118 -6.66 -15.96 -16.46
N ALA A 119 -7.90 -16.11 -16.93
CA ALA A 119 -8.51 -15.08 -17.77
C ALA A 119 -8.72 -13.80 -16.95
N ARG A 120 -8.41 -12.65 -17.54
CA ARG A 120 -8.68 -11.34 -16.93
C ARG A 120 -10.21 -11.16 -16.83
N PRO A 121 -10.76 -10.83 -15.64
CA PRO A 121 -12.19 -10.62 -15.47
C PRO A 121 -12.63 -9.28 -16.07
N SER A 122 -13.95 -9.07 -16.16
CA SER A 122 -14.49 -7.73 -16.42
C SER A 122 -14.59 -6.97 -15.10
N TYR A 123 -14.50 -5.64 -15.18
CA TYR A 123 -14.55 -4.78 -14.00
C TYR A 123 -15.64 -3.72 -14.09
N ASP A 124 -16.23 -3.39 -12.94
CA ASP A 124 -17.16 -2.31 -12.70
C ASP A 124 -16.72 -1.53 -11.45
N PHE A 125 -16.05 -0.39 -11.67
CA PHE A 125 -15.49 0.45 -10.61
C PHE A 125 -16.54 1.24 -9.83
N THR A 126 -17.81 1.18 -10.23
CA THR A 126 -18.89 1.69 -9.39
C THR A 126 -19.19 0.75 -8.21
N GLY A 127 -18.61 -0.45 -8.18
CA GLY A 127 -18.89 -1.47 -7.17
C GLY A 127 -20.25 -2.15 -7.33
N GLY A 128 -20.95 -1.87 -8.44
CA GLY A 128 -22.25 -2.47 -8.76
C GLY A 128 -22.18 -3.85 -9.40
N ARG A 129 -20.99 -4.27 -9.85
CA ARG A 129 -20.75 -5.57 -10.52
C ARG A 129 -21.68 -5.81 -11.72
N GLY A 130 -21.98 -4.75 -12.48
CA GLY A 130 -22.93 -4.80 -13.60
C GLY A 130 -24.42 -4.73 -13.18
N GLY A 131 -24.71 -4.60 -11.89
CA GLY A 131 -26.03 -4.37 -11.33
C GLY A 131 -26.34 -2.88 -11.08
N THR A 132 -27.50 -2.59 -10.50
CA THR A 132 -27.98 -1.22 -10.25
C THR A 132 -27.56 -0.64 -8.90
N SER A 133 -27.07 -1.47 -7.97
CA SER A 133 -26.67 -1.04 -6.62
C SER A 133 -25.19 -0.64 -6.60
N GLN A 134 -24.91 0.65 -6.81
CA GLN A 134 -23.55 1.18 -6.93
C GLN A 134 -23.03 1.75 -5.61
N ILE A 135 -21.77 1.46 -5.30
CA ILE A 135 -21.01 1.97 -4.14
C ILE A 135 -20.38 3.34 -4.48
N PHE A 136 -19.81 3.46 -5.68
CA PHE A 136 -19.13 4.65 -6.20
C PHE A 136 -19.74 5.08 -7.55
N PRO A 137 -21.02 5.50 -7.58
CA PRO A 137 -21.74 5.76 -8.82
C PRO A 137 -21.09 6.84 -9.70
N ASP A 138 -20.35 7.77 -9.10
CA ASP A 138 -19.74 8.93 -9.77
C ASP A 138 -18.21 8.81 -9.92
N VAL A 139 -17.62 7.62 -9.78
CA VAL A 139 -16.15 7.40 -9.81
C VAL A 139 -15.45 7.97 -11.05
N PHE A 140 -16.12 7.98 -12.22
CA PHE A 140 -15.58 8.55 -13.47
C PHE A 140 -16.20 9.88 -13.86
N THR A 141 -16.94 10.54 -12.96
CA THR A 141 -17.49 11.88 -13.16
C THR A 141 -17.15 12.87 -12.05
N ASN A 142 -16.62 12.38 -10.93
CA ASN A 142 -16.22 13.17 -9.78
C ASN A 142 -14.76 12.87 -9.41
N LEU A 143 -13.90 13.89 -9.43
CA LEU A 143 -12.47 13.73 -9.19
C LEU A 143 -12.17 13.30 -7.75
N ASP A 144 -12.97 13.70 -6.77
CA ASP A 144 -12.77 13.31 -5.37
C ASP A 144 -13.13 11.84 -5.14
N THR A 145 -14.21 11.36 -5.77
CA THR A 145 -14.55 9.93 -5.79
C THR A 145 -13.48 9.13 -6.54
N LEU A 146 -13.02 9.63 -7.70
CA LEU A 146 -11.94 9.00 -8.46
C LEU A 146 -10.69 8.80 -7.59
N LEU A 147 -10.22 9.86 -6.94
CA LEU A 147 -9.02 9.82 -6.11
C LEU A 147 -9.20 8.95 -4.86
N LEU A 148 -10.40 8.91 -4.28
CA LEU A 148 -10.73 7.99 -3.20
C LEU A 148 -10.61 6.53 -3.66
N VAL A 149 -11.24 6.16 -4.77
CA VAL A 149 -11.16 4.78 -5.30
C VAL A 149 -9.73 4.44 -5.68
N ALA A 150 -9.00 5.37 -6.32
CA ALA A 150 -7.59 5.19 -6.65
C ALA A 150 -6.76 4.88 -5.40
N GLN A 151 -6.91 5.68 -4.32
CA GLN A 151 -6.23 5.40 -3.05
C GLN A 151 -6.56 4.01 -2.52
N VAL A 152 -7.85 3.64 -2.50
CA VAL A 152 -8.30 2.34 -1.97
C VAL A 152 -7.68 1.18 -2.77
N LEU A 153 -7.54 1.32 -4.09
CA LEU A 153 -6.91 0.31 -4.94
C LEU A 153 -5.39 0.23 -4.72
N GLU A 154 -4.69 1.35 -4.57
CA GLU A 154 -3.25 1.33 -4.26
C GLU A 154 -2.97 0.80 -2.85
N ASP A 155 -3.79 1.16 -1.84
CA ASP A 155 -3.66 0.60 -0.49
C ASP A 155 -3.95 -0.92 -0.50
N LEU A 156 -4.95 -1.39 -1.25
CA LEU A 156 -5.18 -2.82 -1.48
C LEU A 156 -3.95 -3.51 -2.08
N SER A 157 -3.27 -2.87 -3.02
CA SER A 157 -2.05 -3.37 -3.65
C SER A 157 -0.94 -3.53 -2.61
N VAL A 158 -0.59 -2.47 -1.87
CA VAL A 158 0.42 -2.51 -0.80
C VAL A 158 0.18 -3.68 0.15
N ARG A 159 -1.04 -3.81 0.66
CA ARG A 159 -1.40 -4.90 1.59
C ARG A 159 -1.37 -6.29 0.95
N THR A 160 -1.64 -6.40 -0.35
CA THR A 160 -1.55 -7.67 -1.09
C THR A 160 -0.10 -8.06 -1.34
N TYR A 161 0.76 -7.10 -1.68
CA TYR A 161 2.20 -7.32 -1.79
C TYR A 161 2.81 -7.73 -0.45
N ALA A 162 2.42 -7.10 0.66
CA ALA A 162 2.84 -7.51 2.01
C ALA A 162 2.50 -8.99 2.30
N TYR A 163 1.37 -9.49 1.79
CA TYR A 163 1.00 -10.91 1.87
C TYR A 163 1.87 -11.79 0.96
N ALA A 164 2.17 -11.34 -0.26
CA ALA A 164 2.89 -12.13 -1.25
C ALA A 164 4.41 -12.24 -0.96
N LEU A 165 5.03 -11.20 -0.39
CA LEU A 165 6.47 -11.16 -0.08
C LEU A 165 6.97 -12.42 0.68
N PRO A 166 6.39 -12.81 1.83
CA PRO A 166 6.84 -14.00 2.55
C PRO A 166 6.65 -15.30 1.76
N LEU A 167 5.67 -15.38 0.86
CA LEU A 167 5.41 -16.57 0.04
C LEU A 167 6.46 -16.78 -1.06
N VAL A 168 7.18 -15.73 -1.46
CA VAL A 168 8.25 -15.80 -2.46
C VAL A 168 9.65 -15.70 -1.84
N ALA A 169 9.76 -15.63 -0.52
CA ALA A 169 11.02 -15.37 0.19
C ALA A 169 12.12 -16.41 -0.07
N SER A 170 11.77 -17.62 -0.53
CA SER A 170 12.74 -18.66 -0.91
C SER A 170 13.37 -18.45 -2.29
N ASN A 171 12.88 -17.48 -3.09
CA ASN A 171 13.41 -17.15 -4.41
C ASN A 171 13.95 -15.72 -4.42
N ASN A 172 15.27 -15.57 -4.44
CA ASN A 172 15.97 -14.29 -4.33
C ASN A 172 15.55 -13.28 -5.41
N ASP A 173 15.34 -13.72 -6.65
CA ASP A 173 14.96 -12.83 -7.75
C ASP A 173 13.52 -12.33 -7.57
N GLN A 174 12.62 -13.22 -7.13
CA GLN A 174 11.23 -12.87 -6.87
C GLN A 174 11.10 -11.94 -5.67
N ILE A 175 11.76 -12.22 -4.54
CA ILE A 175 11.68 -11.35 -3.36
C ILE A 175 12.29 -9.96 -3.61
N ASP A 176 13.43 -9.85 -4.31
CA ASP A 176 14.01 -8.54 -4.67
C ASP A 176 13.05 -7.74 -5.56
N SER A 177 12.52 -8.38 -6.61
CA SER A 177 11.61 -7.70 -7.53
C SER A 177 10.30 -7.31 -6.88
N LEU A 178 9.64 -8.21 -6.15
CA LEU A 178 8.39 -7.91 -5.44
C LEU A 178 8.59 -6.86 -4.34
N SER A 179 9.75 -6.81 -3.68
CA SER A 179 10.05 -5.76 -2.68
C SER A 179 10.14 -4.38 -3.33
N ARG A 180 10.72 -4.29 -4.52
CA ARG A 180 10.78 -3.04 -5.28
C ARG A 180 9.40 -2.59 -5.76
N MET A 181 8.57 -3.53 -6.21
CA MET A 181 7.19 -3.29 -6.63
C MET A 181 6.34 -2.83 -5.43
N PHE A 182 6.43 -3.52 -4.30
CA PHE A 182 5.81 -3.10 -3.03
C PHE A 182 6.14 -1.64 -2.67
N ALA A 183 7.43 -1.26 -2.78
CA ALA A 183 7.84 0.12 -2.55
C ALA A 183 7.33 1.11 -3.61
N VAL A 184 7.09 0.69 -4.86
CA VAL A 184 6.44 1.51 -5.90
C VAL A 184 4.98 1.76 -5.55
N GLU A 185 4.24 0.72 -5.19
CA GLU A 185 2.82 0.81 -4.82
C GLU A 185 2.62 1.68 -3.58
N GLY A 186 3.51 1.58 -2.57
CA GLY A 186 3.49 2.48 -1.42
C GLY A 186 3.65 3.96 -1.80
N ARG A 187 4.43 4.25 -2.85
CA ARG A 187 4.58 5.63 -3.36
C ARG A 187 3.37 6.09 -4.17
N HIS A 188 2.72 5.20 -4.91
CA HIS A 188 1.45 5.51 -5.56
C HIS A 188 0.37 5.85 -4.53
N ALA A 189 0.19 5.01 -3.51
CA ALA A 189 -0.74 5.23 -2.41
C ALA A 189 -0.49 6.57 -1.71
N ALA A 190 0.75 6.84 -1.33
CA ALA A 190 1.14 8.11 -0.69
C ALA A 190 0.88 9.33 -1.58
N HIS A 191 1.15 9.23 -2.88
CA HIS A 191 0.91 10.31 -3.83
C HIS A 191 -0.58 10.61 -4.01
N LEU A 192 -1.43 9.58 -4.15
CA LEU A 192 -2.88 9.78 -4.27
C LEU A 192 -3.47 10.36 -2.99
N ARG A 193 -3.02 9.89 -1.82
CA ARG A 193 -3.35 10.48 -0.51
C ARG A 193 -2.96 11.95 -0.46
N GLN A 194 -1.79 12.32 -0.99
CA GLN A 194 -1.36 13.70 -1.09
C GLN A 194 -2.29 14.54 -1.97
N LEU A 195 -2.67 14.03 -3.15
CA LEU A 195 -3.59 14.72 -4.07
C LEU A 195 -4.95 14.95 -3.39
N ARG A 196 -5.48 13.95 -2.68
CA ARG A 196 -6.71 14.09 -1.88
C ARG A 196 -6.56 15.15 -0.79
N ARG A 197 -5.43 15.17 -0.08
CA ARG A 197 -5.16 16.17 0.96
C ARG A 197 -5.06 17.59 0.40
N GLN A 198 -4.43 17.77 -0.76
CA GLN A 198 -4.40 19.07 -1.47
C GLN A 198 -5.80 19.55 -1.87
N ARG A 199 -6.74 18.61 -2.00
CA ARG A 199 -8.16 18.86 -2.27
C ARG A 199 -9.03 18.93 -1.01
N GLY A 200 -8.41 18.94 0.17
CA GLY A 200 -9.10 19.16 1.45
C GLY A 200 -9.52 17.90 2.20
N ALA A 201 -9.19 16.69 1.71
CA ALA A 201 -9.44 15.47 2.46
C ALA A 201 -8.55 15.40 3.72
N THR A 202 -9.12 15.00 4.85
CA THR A 202 -8.36 14.67 6.06
C THR A 202 -7.82 13.25 5.94
N VAL A 203 -6.64 13.13 5.33
CA VAL A 203 -5.94 11.85 5.13
C VAL A 203 -4.43 12.05 5.28
N LYS A 204 -3.73 11.04 5.83
CA LYS A 204 -2.26 11.02 5.88
C LYS A 204 -1.69 10.31 4.63
N HIS A 205 -0.40 10.48 4.38
CA HIS A 205 0.29 9.83 3.26
C HIS A 205 0.46 8.31 3.44
N TRP A 206 0.08 7.78 4.61
CA TRP A 206 0.14 6.37 5.00
C TRP A 206 -1.14 6.03 5.77
N ILE A 207 -1.39 4.74 5.99
CA ILE A 207 -2.54 4.23 6.74
C ILE A 207 -2.38 4.56 8.23
N SER A 208 -3.48 4.91 8.92
CA SER A 208 -3.46 5.13 10.38
C SER A 208 -4.64 4.41 11.04
N GLY A 209 -4.33 3.48 11.96
CA GLY A 209 -5.33 2.57 12.50
C GLY A 209 -6.12 1.89 11.39
N ALA A 210 -7.44 1.75 11.56
CA ALA A 210 -8.33 1.18 10.54
C ALA A 210 -8.89 2.23 9.55
N GLU A 211 -8.28 3.41 9.40
CA GLU A 211 -8.70 4.47 8.46
C GLU A 211 -10.20 4.83 8.54
N THR A 212 -10.70 5.00 9.75
CA THR A 212 -12.13 5.21 10.03
C THR A 212 -12.70 6.55 9.52
N ALA A 213 -11.85 7.43 9.00
CA ALA A 213 -12.23 8.70 8.39
C ALA A 213 -12.67 8.58 6.92
N LEU A 214 -12.56 7.38 6.33
CA LEU A 214 -13.02 7.08 4.98
C LEU A 214 -14.47 6.53 4.99
N PRO A 215 -15.19 6.55 3.84
CA PRO A 215 -16.52 5.96 3.76
C PRO A 215 -16.53 4.51 4.25
N THR A 216 -17.57 4.11 4.98
CA THR A 216 -17.67 2.74 5.54
C THR A 216 -17.63 1.64 4.48
N THR A 217 -17.95 1.99 3.23
CA THR A 217 -17.85 1.11 2.07
C THR A 217 -16.42 0.69 1.72
N THR A 218 -15.40 1.40 2.21
CA THR A 218 -13.98 1.06 2.03
C THR A 218 -13.38 0.33 3.22
N ALA A 219 -14.15 0.11 4.31
CA ALA A 219 -13.61 -0.37 5.58
C ALA A 219 -12.96 -1.76 5.49
N ASN A 220 -13.42 -2.61 4.56
CA ASN A 220 -12.81 -3.93 4.32
C ASN A 220 -11.35 -3.84 3.86
N VAL A 221 -10.96 -2.78 3.15
CA VAL A 221 -9.59 -2.54 2.70
C VAL A 221 -8.66 -2.14 3.84
N TYR A 222 -9.18 -1.69 4.98
CA TYR A 222 -8.38 -1.27 6.14
C TYR A 222 -8.60 -2.15 7.38
N ALA A 223 -9.42 -3.20 7.25
CA ALA A 223 -9.65 -4.15 8.32
C ALA A 223 -8.31 -4.78 8.76
N GLY A 224 -8.00 -4.69 10.05
CA GLY A 224 -6.78 -5.24 10.65
C GLY A 224 -5.55 -4.34 10.63
N GLU A 225 -5.62 -3.14 10.03
CA GLU A 225 -4.53 -2.15 10.03
C GLU A 225 -4.30 -1.50 11.40
N ASP A 226 -5.26 -1.63 12.34
CA ASP A 226 -5.15 -1.12 13.71
C ASP A 226 -4.36 -2.05 14.66
N ARG A 227 -3.68 -3.05 14.10
CA ARG A 227 -2.85 -4.00 14.83
C ARG A 227 -1.58 -3.33 15.37
N VAL A 228 -1.32 -3.59 16.65
CA VAL A 228 -0.09 -3.17 17.34
C VAL A 228 0.84 -4.35 17.68
N LEU A 229 0.36 -5.58 17.49
CA LEU A 229 1.10 -6.81 17.76
C LEU A 229 1.86 -7.26 16.50
N GLN A 230 3.15 -6.94 16.45
CA GLN A 230 4.04 -7.32 15.35
C GLN A 230 4.94 -8.50 15.73
N GLN A 231 5.27 -9.36 14.77
CA GLN A 231 6.27 -10.40 14.98
C GLN A 231 7.66 -9.84 14.76
N VAL A 232 8.48 -9.81 15.81
CA VAL A 232 9.84 -9.28 15.74
C VAL A 232 10.81 -10.42 15.52
N ALA A 233 11.48 -10.43 14.36
CA ALA A 233 12.57 -11.35 14.00
C ALA A 233 12.24 -12.85 14.17
N GLY A 234 10.98 -13.25 13.99
CA GLY A 234 10.55 -14.65 14.11
C GLY A 234 10.57 -15.24 15.53
N LEU A 235 10.91 -14.45 16.56
CA LEU A 235 11.14 -14.96 17.92
C LEU A 235 9.93 -14.77 18.85
N ALA A 236 9.17 -13.69 18.71
CA ALA A 236 7.92 -13.48 19.44
C ALA A 236 7.09 -12.32 18.88
N SER A 237 5.76 -12.38 19.11
CA SER A 237 4.89 -11.21 18.96
C SER A 237 5.18 -10.19 20.07
N ARG A 238 5.21 -8.92 19.70
CA ARG A 238 5.43 -7.78 20.60
C ARG A 238 4.41 -6.69 20.30
N ASP A 239 3.88 -6.11 21.37
CA ASP A 239 3.10 -4.88 21.25
C ASP A 239 4.06 -3.72 20.99
N VAL A 240 4.12 -3.24 19.75
CA VAL A 240 5.04 -2.18 19.33
C VAL A 240 4.71 -0.85 20.00
N SER A 241 3.45 -0.64 20.42
CA SER A 241 3.09 0.57 21.17
C SER A 241 3.81 0.67 22.52
N THR A 242 4.26 -0.47 23.08
CA THR A 242 5.05 -0.52 24.31
C THR A 242 6.56 -0.34 24.09
N LEU A 243 7.02 -0.40 22.84
CA LEU A 243 8.43 -0.25 22.47
C LEU A 243 8.81 1.19 22.09
N LEU A 244 7.81 2.04 21.87
CA LEU A 244 8.01 3.44 21.55
C LEU A 244 8.49 4.21 22.79
N PRO A 245 9.45 5.15 22.64
CA PRO A 245 9.97 5.91 23.77
C PRO A 245 8.84 6.75 24.40
N THR A 246 8.75 6.72 25.73
CA THR A 246 7.85 7.60 26.48
C THR A 246 8.38 9.03 26.43
N ILE A 247 7.95 9.78 25.42
CA ILE A 247 8.22 11.21 25.31
C ILE A 247 7.07 11.95 26.00
N GLY A 248 7.39 12.80 26.99
CA GLY A 248 6.39 13.58 27.71
C GLY A 248 5.54 14.44 26.75
N GLY A 249 4.22 14.42 26.93
CA GLY A 249 3.28 15.18 26.12
C GLY A 249 2.67 14.43 24.92
N ILE A 250 3.03 13.16 24.70
CA ILE A 250 2.36 12.29 23.72
C ILE A 250 1.26 11.48 24.42
N THR A 251 0.06 11.49 23.87
CA THR A 251 -1.10 10.74 24.37
C THR A 251 -0.99 9.25 24.00
N ALA A 252 -1.68 8.38 24.76
CA ALA A 252 -1.76 6.96 24.42
C ALA A 252 -2.37 6.70 23.03
N ALA A 253 -3.29 7.57 22.59
CA ALA A 253 -3.87 7.50 21.25
C ALA A 253 -2.83 7.82 20.16
N GLU A 254 -1.97 8.82 20.37
CA GLU A 254 -0.88 9.15 19.44
C GLU A 254 0.20 8.06 19.41
N ILE A 255 0.52 7.44 20.55
CA ILE A 255 1.45 6.28 20.59
C ILE A 255 0.86 5.11 19.80
N ARG A 256 -0.43 4.80 20.01
CA ARG A 256 -1.11 3.73 19.26
C ARG A 256 -1.13 4.03 17.75
N ALA A 257 -1.47 5.25 17.37
CA ALA A 257 -1.46 5.67 15.97
C ALA A 257 -0.05 5.51 15.37
N ALA A 258 0.99 6.01 16.04
CA ALA A 258 2.37 5.85 15.60
C ALA A 258 2.81 4.38 15.47
N ALA A 259 2.33 3.49 16.36
CA ALA A 259 2.61 2.07 16.26
C ALA A 259 1.98 1.42 15.02
N THR A 260 0.72 1.77 14.71
CA THR A 260 0.02 1.26 13.52
C THR A 260 0.57 1.88 12.23
N GLU A 261 1.00 3.14 12.26
CA GLU A 261 1.52 3.87 11.10
C GLU A 261 2.90 3.39 10.62
N ALA A 262 3.55 2.50 11.38
CA ALA A 262 4.87 1.96 11.07
C ALA A 262 4.82 0.71 10.17
N PHE A 263 3.65 0.09 9.99
CA PHE A 263 3.47 -1.15 9.24
C PHE A 263 2.21 -1.09 8.38
N ASP A 264 2.29 -1.54 7.15
CA ASP A 264 1.10 -1.90 6.36
C ASP A 264 0.81 -3.39 6.61
N GLU A 265 -0.40 -3.71 7.05
CA GLU A 265 -0.75 -5.06 7.47
C GLU A 265 -1.20 -5.92 6.30
N PRO A 266 -0.59 -7.10 6.04
CA PRO A 266 -1.00 -7.97 4.94
C PRO A 266 -2.47 -8.36 5.02
N LEU A 267 -3.15 -8.28 3.88
CA LEU A 267 -4.46 -8.89 3.70
C LEU A 267 -4.32 -10.41 3.58
N THR A 268 -5.29 -11.17 4.08
CA THR A 268 -5.39 -12.59 3.72
C THR A 268 -5.82 -12.75 2.27
N TYR A 269 -5.52 -13.90 1.66
CA TYR A 269 -5.95 -14.22 0.30
C TYR A 269 -7.47 -14.03 0.11
N ASP A 270 -8.26 -14.52 1.07
CA ASP A 270 -9.73 -14.42 1.02
C ASP A 270 -10.21 -12.98 1.15
N ALA A 271 -9.59 -12.18 2.03
CA ALA A 271 -9.95 -10.78 2.21
C ALA A 271 -9.63 -9.97 0.94
N ALA A 272 -8.43 -10.12 0.38
CA ALA A 272 -8.04 -9.47 -0.87
C ALA A 272 -8.95 -9.91 -2.02
N THR A 273 -9.24 -11.21 -2.15
CA THR A 273 -10.16 -11.73 -3.18
C THR A 273 -11.57 -11.15 -3.03
N ALA A 274 -12.10 -11.07 -1.81
CA ALA A 274 -13.41 -10.49 -1.55
C ALA A 274 -13.46 -9.00 -1.94
N ILE A 275 -12.39 -8.24 -1.66
CA ILE A 275 -12.28 -6.83 -2.09
C ILE A 275 -12.23 -6.72 -3.62
N ILE A 276 -11.41 -7.52 -4.30
CA ILE A 276 -11.34 -7.54 -5.77
C ILE A 276 -12.72 -7.86 -6.38
N GLN A 277 -13.46 -8.79 -5.78
CA GLN A 277 -14.79 -9.18 -6.24
C GLN A 277 -15.84 -8.08 -6.10
N VAL A 278 -15.62 -7.04 -5.31
CA VAL A 278 -16.50 -5.85 -5.31
C VAL A 278 -16.53 -5.20 -6.69
N PHE A 279 -15.40 -5.25 -7.42
CA PHE A 279 -15.27 -4.64 -8.74
C PHE A 279 -15.35 -5.64 -9.88
N ALA A 280 -15.09 -6.92 -9.66
CA ALA A 280 -15.01 -7.92 -10.72
C ALA A 280 -16.32 -8.69 -10.97
N TYR A 281 -16.60 -9.00 -12.24
CA TYR A 281 -17.70 -9.86 -12.71
C TYR A 281 -17.33 -10.67 -13.96
#